data_AF-A0A2T0W742-F1
#
_entry.id   AF-A0A2T0W742-F1
#
_cell.length_a   1.000
_cell.length_b   1.000
_cell.length_c   1.000
_cell.angle_alpha   90.00
_cell.angle_beta   90.00
_cell.angle_gamma   90.00
#
_symmetry.space_group_name_H-M   'P 1'
#
loop_
_entity.id
_entity.type
_entity.pdbx_description
1 polymer ?
#
loop_
_entity_poly.entity_id
_entity_poly.type
_entity_poly.pdbx_seq_one_letter_code
_entity_poly.pdbx_strand_id
1 'polypeptide(L)'
;MNSLKEIFNNREISLIIWLGVLIVFVLTQKSMRNSLADVVKLLFGKYFLAIYLTLGIYLFGVFSLLKSVGFWTSADIKDSIFWLFSVGFVLVFSLNKAKDSNYFKAIIIDTIKVIAILEFVINFYNFSLLTELILLPVLIFIVMLQAVAEFDSKNAQVAKLLTNLLAIFGFGLLLYSIYKMANGYSDFFKLGTLHSFILPILLTILFLPYLYCLSLYRIYESYFIRLDFMTVKKEKVKKVKQYIRQRAHLNINRLNRITERFDKKVFYDETNLKEYVKLISKKGKASG
;
A
#
# COMPACT_ATOMS: atom_id res chain seq x y z
N MET A 1 -16.27 -3.98 29.63
CA MET A 1 -14.81 -3.82 29.37
C MET A 1 -14.06 -5.16 29.39
N ASN A 2 -14.46 -6.13 30.21
CA ASN A 2 -13.80 -7.46 30.27
C ASN A 2 -13.97 -8.28 28.97
N SER A 3 -15.17 -8.32 28.39
CA SER A 3 -15.42 -9.00 27.11
C SER A 3 -14.69 -8.39 25.90
N LEU A 4 -14.42 -7.09 25.91
CA LEU A 4 -13.66 -6.42 24.85
C LEU A 4 -12.16 -6.76 24.92
N LYS A 5 -11.62 -6.93 26.12
CA LYS A 5 -10.21 -7.28 26.35
C LYS A 5 -9.88 -8.73 26.01
N GLU A 6 -10.88 -9.60 25.91
CA GLU A 6 -10.71 -10.99 25.45
C GLU A 6 -10.45 -11.08 23.95
N ILE A 7 -10.88 -10.06 23.18
CA ILE A 7 -10.78 -10.04 21.72
C ILE A 7 -9.73 -9.02 21.25
N PHE A 8 -9.66 -7.86 21.90
CA PHE A 8 -8.82 -6.73 21.49
C PHE A 8 -7.75 -6.39 22.54
N ASN A 9 -6.54 -6.08 22.07
CA ASN A 9 -5.47 -5.57 22.92
C ASN A 9 -5.68 -4.07 23.25
N ASN A 10 -4.92 -3.55 24.21
CA ASN A 10 -5.06 -2.15 24.67
C ASN A 10 -4.88 -1.12 23.54
N ARG A 11 -4.04 -1.42 22.55
CA ARG A 11 -3.77 -0.54 21.40
C ARG A 11 -4.95 -0.50 20.45
N GLU A 12 -5.52 -1.65 20.12
CA GLU A 12 -6.72 -1.78 19.29
C GLU A 12 -7.91 -1.09 19.96
N ILE A 13 -8.06 -1.24 21.29
CA ILE A 13 -9.07 -0.52 22.07
C ILE A 13 -8.83 0.99 21.99
N SER A 14 -7.59 1.46 22.15
CA SER A 14 -7.25 2.89 22.01
C SER A 14 -7.57 3.43 20.60
N LEU A 15 -7.22 2.68 19.56
CA LEU A 15 -7.54 3.01 18.17
C LEU A 15 -9.06 3.13 17.96
N ILE A 16 -9.84 2.17 18.45
CA ILE A 16 -11.31 2.18 18.33
C ILE A 16 -11.90 3.40 19.06
N ILE A 17 -11.43 3.70 20.28
CA ILE A 17 -11.89 4.85 21.06
C ILE A 17 -11.62 6.14 20.29
N TRP A 18 -10.38 6.37 19.85
CA TRP A 18 -10.01 7.59 19.13
C TRP A 18 -10.67 7.72 17.76
N LEU A 19 -10.85 6.62 17.04
CA LEU A 19 -11.61 6.60 15.78
C LEU A 19 -13.07 6.99 16.03
N GLY A 20 -13.69 6.48 17.09
CA GLY A 20 -15.04 6.87 17.51
C GLY A 20 -15.13 8.36 17.85
N VAL A 21 -14.20 8.89 18.64
CA VAL A 21 -14.11 10.33 18.97
C VAL A 21 -14.00 11.17 17.70
N LEU A 22 -13.13 10.77 16.77
CA LEU A 22 -12.93 11.48 15.50
C LEU A 22 -14.20 11.46 14.64
N ILE A 23 -14.88 10.30 14.53
CA ILE A 23 -16.14 10.20 13.79
C ILE A 23 -17.21 11.11 14.40
N VAL A 24 -17.39 11.07 15.72
CA VAL A 24 -18.35 11.94 16.42
C VAL A 24 -18.01 13.40 16.16
N PHE A 25 -16.74 13.80 16.29
CA PHE A 25 -16.30 15.16 16.00
C PHE A 25 -16.64 15.58 14.56
N VAL A 26 -16.31 14.76 13.56
CA VAL A 26 -16.61 15.03 12.15
C VAL A 26 -18.11 15.17 11.91
N LEU A 27 -18.94 14.35 12.57
CA LEU A 27 -20.40 14.38 12.41
C LEU A 27 -21.07 15.61 13.06
N THR A 28 -20.45 16.21 14.08
CA THR A 28 -20.97 17.46 14.70
C THR A 28 -20.79 18.68 13.78
N GLN A 29 -19.80 18.66 12.89
CA GLN A 29 -19.50 19.76 11.97
C GLN A 29 -20.24 19.61 10.65
N LYS A 30 -21.20 20.50 10.36
CA LYS A 30 -22.06 20.42 9.14
C LYS A 30 -21.25 20.39 7.84
N SER A 31 -20.19 21.20 7.75
CA SER A 31 -19.30 21.24 6.59
C SER A 31 -18.58 19.90 6.40
N MET A 32 -17.98 19.36 7.46
CA MET A 32 -17.23 18.11 7.42
C MET A 32 -18.13 16.90 7.16
N ARG A 33 -19.36 16.89 7.67
CA ARG A 33 -20.34 15.83 7.39
C ARG A 33 -20.67 15.73 5.90
N ASN A 34 -20.85 16.86 5.22
CA ASN A 34 -21.11 16.87 3.78
C ASN A 34 -19.89 16.36 3.01
N SER A 35 -18.68 16.82 3.36
CA SER A 35 -17.44 16.33 2.76
C SER A 35 -17.23 14.83 3.00
N LEU A 36 -17.58 14.32 4.20
CA LEU A 36 -17.49 12.89 4.52
C LEU A 36 -18.44 12.08 3.64
N ALA A 37 -19.66 12.54 3.41
CA ALA A 37 -20.60 11.86 2.52
C ALA A 37 -20.06 11.77 1.08
N ASP A 38 -19.42 12.84 0.59
CA ASP A 38 -18.83 12.84 -0.74
C ASP A 38 -17.59 11.93 -0.84
N VAL A 39 -16.75 11.90 0.19
CA VAL A 39 -15.62 10.97 0.31
C VAL A 39 -16.13 9.52 0.30
N VAL A 40 -17.17 9.20 1.08
CA VAL A 40 -17.77 7.86 1.10
C VAL A 40 -18.30 7.49 -0.28
N LYS A 41 -19.04 8.38 -0.95
CA LYS A 41 -19.50 8.13 -2.33
C LYS A 41 -18.35 7.84 -3.30
N LEU A 42 -17.24 8.57 -3.18
CA LEU A 42 -16.05 8.35 -4.00
C LEU A 42 -15.39 7.00 -3.72
N LEU A 43 -15.24 6.63 -2.45
CA LEU A 43 -14.68 5.34 -2.04
C LEU A 43 -15.51 4.16 -2.56
N PHE A 44 -16.82 4.31 -2.68
CA PHE A 44 -17.71 3.30 -3.26
C PHE A 44 -18.03 3.52 -4.75
N GLY A 45 -17.24 4.33 -5.45
CA GLY A 45 -17.35 4.49 -6.89
C GLY A 45 -17.00 3.22 -7.67
N LYS A 46 -17.54 3.07 -8.88
CA LYS A 46 -17.37 1.88 -9.75
C LYS A 46 -15.91 1.40 -9.91
N TYR A 47 -14.95 2.33 -9.97
CA TYR A 47 -13.53 1.99 -10.12
C TYR A 47 -12.95 1.40 -8.84
N PHE A 48 -13.26 1.98 -7.67
CA PHE A 48 -12.83 1.44 -6.39
C PHE A 48 -13.48 0.09 -6.09
N LEU A 49 -14.77 -0.07 -6.41
CA LEU A 49 -15.47 -1.34 -6.29
C LEU A 49 -14.81 -2.45 -7.12
N ALA A 50 -14.37 -2.16 -8.35
CA ALA A 50 -13.64 -3.14 -9.16
C ALA A 50 -12.30 -3.55 -8.52
N ILE A 51 -11.57 -2.59 -7.94
CA ILE A 51 -10.32 -2.87 -7.19
C ILE A 51 -10.64 -3.73 -5.95
N TYR A 52 -11.65 -3.38 -5.16
CA TYR A 52 -12.05 -4.15 -3.98
C TYR A 52 -12.50 -5.56 -4.32
N LEU A 53 -13.24 -5.74 -5.41
CA LEU A 53 -13.71 -7.05 -5.84
C LEU A 53 -12.55 -7.93 -6.31
N THR A 54 -11.65 -7.41 -7.13
CA THR A 54 -10.46 -8.16 -7.57
C THR A 54 -9.52 -8.46 -6.42
N LEU A 55 -9.36 -7.52 -5.48
CA LEU A 55 -8.60 -7.72 -4.25
C LEU A 55 -9.22 -8.81 -3.38
N GLY A 56 -10.53 -8.77 -3.17
CA GLY A 56 -11.27 -9.75 -2.38
C GLY A 56 -11.17 -11.16 -2.95
N ILE A 57 -11.32 -11.31 -4.28
CA ILE A 57 -11.13 -12.60 -4.96
C ILE A 57 -9.70 -13.12 -4.76
N TYR A 58 -8.70 -12.24 -4.93
CA TYR A 58 -7.31 -12.61 -4.75
C TYR A 58 -7.01 -13.06 -3.32
N LEU A 59 -7.43 -12.28 -2.32
CA LEU A 59 -7.22 -12.59 -0.91
C LEU A 59 -7.97 -13.86 -0.49
N PHE A 60 -9.17 -14.09 -1.02
CA PHE A 60 -9.89 -15.34 -0.80
C PHE A 60 -9.08 -16.55 -1.29
N GLY A 61 -8.46 -16.45 -2.47
CA GLY A 61 -7.55 -17.48 -2.99
C GLY A 61 -6.32 -17.67 -2.09
N VAL A 62 -5.70 -16.58 -1.63
CA VAL A 62 -4.55 -16.61 -0.71
C VAL A 62 -4.92 -17.28 0.61
N PHE A 63 -6.02 -16.88 1.26
CA PHE A 63 -6.45 -17.48 2.52
C PHE A 63 -6.85 -18.95 2.35
N SER A 64 -7.47 -19.31 1.23
CA SER A 64 -7.77 -20.72 0.92
C SER A 64 -6.49 -21.56 0.77
N LEU A 65 -5.46 -21.02 0.12
CA LEU A 65 -4.14 -21.65 0.01
C LEU A 65 -3.44 -21.78 1.36
N LEU A 66 -3.43 -20.73 2.18
CA LEU A 66 -2.82 -20.79 3.51
C LEU A 66 -3.57 -21.76 4.44
N LYS A 67 -4.89 -21.85 4.29
CA LYS A 67 -5.73 -22.82 5.02
C LYS A 67 -5.43 -24.25 4.62
N SER A 68 -5.20 -24.54 3.33
CA SER A 68 -4.89 -25.91 2.89
C SER A 68 -3.53 -26.42 3.38
N VAL A 69 -2.59 -25.51 3.63
CA VAL A 69 -1.27 -25.82 4.24
C VAL A 69 -1.33 -25.79 5.77
N GLY A 70 -2.49 -25.48 6.37
CA GLY A 70 -2.68 -25.43 7.82
C GLY A 70 -2.08 -24.20 8.51
N PHE A 71 -1.65 -23.19 7.75
CA PHE A 71 -1.04 -21.97 8.30
C PHE A 71 -2.07 -20.90 8.69
N TRP A 72 -3.26 -20.92 8.07
CA TRP A 72 -4.32 -19.94 8.34
C TRP A 72 -5.61 -20.61 8.80
N THR A 73 -6.20 -20.08 9.87
CA THR A 73 -7.45 -20.53 10.48
C THR A 73 -8.43 -19.37 10.68
N SER A 74 -9.66 -19.66 11.08
CA SER A 74 -10.65 -18.60 11.37
C SER A 74 -10.23 -17.66 12.50
N ALA A 75 -9.29 -18.05 13.36
CA ALA A 75 -8.72 -17.18 14.40
C ALA A 75 -7.95 -15.99 13.79
N ASP A 76 -7.42 -16.16 12.57
CA ASP A 76 -6.52 -15.23 11.92
C ASP A 76 -7.25 -14.16 11.10
N ILE A 77 -8.59 -14.23 11.05
CA ILE A 77 -9.43 -13.25 10.33
C ILE A 77 -9.16 -11.83 10.83
N LYS A 78 -9.07 -11.67 12.15
CA LYS A 78 -8.82 -10.38 12.78
C LYS A 78 -7.48 -9.80 12.32
N ASP A 79 -6.41 -10.59 12.41
CA ASP A 79 -5.06 -10.15 12.04
C ASP A 79 -4.94 -9.89 10.54
N SER A 80 -5.60 -10.70 9.70
CA SER A 80 -5.69 -10.48 8.26
C SER A 80 -6.41 -9.16 7.90
N ILE A 81 -7.47 -8.80 8.62
CA ILE A 81 -8.18 -7.53 8.43
C ILE A 81 -7.27 -6.36 8.85
N PHE A 82 -6.64 -6.46 10.02
CA PHE A 82 -5.69 -5.44 10.47
C PHE A 82 -4.57 -5.23 9.46
N TRP A 83 -3.94 -6.31 8.99
CA TRP A 83 -2.93 -6.28 7.94
C TRP A 83 -3.44 -5.63 6.64
N LEU A 84 -4.66 -5.95 6.20
CA LEU A 84 -5.22 -5.36 4.99
C LEU A 84 -5.33 -3.83 5.08
N PHE A 85 -5.78 -3.32 6.23
CA PHE A 85 -5.97 -1.88 6.44
C PHE A 85 -4.67 -1.14 6.75
N SER A 86 -3.74 -1.76 7.48
CA SER A 86 -2.47 -1.12 7.85
C SER A 86 -1.41 -1.22 6.75
N VAL A 87 -1.34 -2.35 6.05
CA VAL A 87 -0.30 -2.67 5.06
C VAL A 87 -0.87 -2.76 3.66
N GLY A 88 -1.90 -3.59 3.47
CA GLY A 88 -2.44 -3.92 2.15
C GLY A 88 -2.86 -2.68 1.36
N PHE A 89 -3.70 -1.83 1.96
CA PHE A 89 -4.13 -0.59 1.33
C PHE A 89 -2.99 0.43 1.17
N VAL A 90 -2.08 0.54 2.15
CA VAL A 90 -0.92 1.43 2.03
C VAL A 90 -0.07 1.05 0.81
N LEU A 91 0.14 -0.25 0.58
CA LEU A 91 0.84 -0.74 -0.60
C LEU A 91 0.08 -0.45 -1.89
N VAL A 92 -1.25 -0.67 -1.94
CA VAL A 92 -2.07 -0.35 -3.12
C VAL A 92 -1.98 1.14 -3.47
N PHE A 93 -2.09 2.02 -2.47
CA PHE A 93 -2.02 3.47 -2.68
C PHE A 93 -0.60 3.95 -3.02
N SER A 94 0.44 3.35 -2.43
CA SER A 94 1.83 3.70 -2.73
C SER A 94 2.20 3.42 -4.19
N LEU A 95 1.51 2.47 -4.84
CA LEU A 95 1.68 2.23 -6.27
C LEU A 95 1.37 3.47 -7.12
N ASN A 96 0.56 4.44 -6.67
CA ASN A 96 0.31 5.68 -7.43
C ASN A 96 1.59 6.50 -7.64
N LYS A 97 2.60 6.31 -6.79
CA LYS A 97 3.90 7.00 -6.91
C LYS A 97 4.85 6.26 -7.85
N ALA A 98 4.57 5.01 -8.21
CA ALA A 98 5.51 4.13 -8.90
C ALA A 98 5.53 4.33 -10.42
N LYS A 99 6.66 4.84 -10.94
CA LYS A 99 6.88 5.02 -12.38
C LYS A 99 7.48 3.79 -13.06
N ASP A 100 8.44 3.09 -12.43
CA ASP A 100 9.21 1.99 -13.03
C ASP A 100 9.35 0.73 -12.15
N SER A 101 9.77 -0.41 -12.72
CA SER A 101 9.87 -1.68 -11.98
C SER A 101 10.89 -1.66 -10.84
N ASN A 102 12.00 -0.94 -11.01
CA ASN A 102 13.02 -0.83 -9.97
C ASN A 102 12.49 -0.01 -8.79
N TYR A 103 11.72 1.03 -9.10
CA TYR A 103 11.05 1.86 -8.11
C TYR A 103 9.92 1.09 -7.41
N PHE A 104 9.19 0.23 -8.13
CA PHE A 104 8.22 -0.71 -7.55
C PHE A 104 8.85 -1.64 -6.51
N LYS A 105 9.99 -2.27 -6.86
CA LYS A 105 10.73 -3.13 -5.91
C LYS A 105 11.22 -2.35 -4.69
N ALA A 106 11.78 -1.16 -4.90
CA ALA A 106 12.27 -0.31 -3.82
C ALA A 106 11.16 0.05 -2.83
N ILE A 107 10.01 0.57 -3.32
CA ILE A 107 8.86 0.89 -2.47
C ILE A 107 8.42 -0.31 -1.64
N ILE A 108 8.28 -1.48 -2.27
CA ILE A 108 7.83 -2.69 -1.58
C ILE A 108 8.80 -3.08 -0.47
N ILE A 109 10.10 -3.14 -0.78
CA ILE A 109 11.12 -3.53 0.19
C ILE A 109 11.16 -2.53 1.35
N ASP A 110 11.12 -1.23 1.06
CA ASP A 110 11.17 -0.20 2.09
C ASP A 110 9.90 -0.23 2.95
N THR A 111 8.74 -0.46 2.36
CA THR A 111 7.47 -0.61 3.08
C THR A 111 7.49 -1.86 3.99
N ILE A 112 7.95 -3.01 3.48
CA ILE A 112 8.07 -4.26 4.26
C ILE A 112 9.01 -4.08 5.46
N LYS A 113 10.16 -3.42 5.28
CA LYS A 113 11.11 -3.18 6.38
C LYS A 113 10.47 -2.37 7.51
N VAL A 114 9.77 -1.29 7.16
CA VAL A 114 9.07 -0.44 8.14
C VAL A 114 7.98 -1.22 8.85
N ILE A 115 7.20 -2.03 8.11
CA ILE A 115 6.14 -2.86 8.69
C ILE A 115 6.69 -3.92 9.63
N ALA A 116 7.75 -4.64 9.24
CA ALA A 116 8.34 -5.67 10.08
C ALA A 116 8.85 -5.09 11.41
N ILE A 117 9.43 -3.89 11.37
CA ILE A 117 9.83 -3.14 12.56
C ILE A 117 8.62 -2.75 13.41
N LEU A 118 7.56 -2.22 12.79
CA LEU A 118 6.34 -1.83 13.48
C LEU A 118 5.63 -3.02 14.11
N GLU A 119 5.45 -4.12 13.39
CA GLU A 119 4.84 -5.35 13.90
C GLU A 119 5.66 -5.97 15.03
N PHE A 120 6.99 -5.94 14.94
CA PHE A 120 7.85 -6.39 16.02
C PHE A 120 7.60 -5.55 17.29
N VAL A 121 7.63 -4.22 17.18
CA VAL A 121 7.36 -3.34 18.33
C VAL A 121 5.94 -3.53 18.86
N ILE A 122 4.96 -3.65 17.96
CA ILE A 122 3.54 -3.74 18.28
C ILE A 122 3.21 -5.04 19.02
N ASN A 123 3.73 -6.17 18.54
CA ASN A 123 3.44 -7.50 19.08
C ASN A 123 4.30 -7.82 20.30
N PHE A 124 5.53 -7.28 20.36
CA PHE A 124 6.43 -7.53 21.48
C PHE A 124 6.09 -6.67 22.71
N TYR A 125 5.42 -5.53 22.52
CA TYR A 125 5.11 -4.63 23.62
C TYR A 125 3.63 -4.15 23.64
N ASN A 126 2.96 -4.48 24.75
CA ASN A 126 1.61 -4.00 25.07
C ASN A 126 1.69 -2.94 26.18
N PHE A 127 1.50 -1.66 25.84
CA PHE A 127 1.38 -0.61 26.86
C PHE A 127 0.08 -0.79 27.66
N SER A 128 0.02 -0.17 28.85
CA SER A 128 -1.24 -0.03 29.56
C SER A 128 -2.25 0.74 28.71
N LEU A 129 -3.55 0.47 28.88
CA LEU A 129 -4.59 1.16 28.11
C LEU A 129 -4.49 2.69 28.25
N LEU A 130 -4.20 3.19 29.45
CA LEU A 130 -4.04 4.63 29.68
C LEU A 130 -2.87 5.20 28.89
N THR A 131 -1.75 4.48 28.85
CA THR A 131 -0.58 4.88 28.08
C THR A 131 -0.87 4.85 26.57
N GLU A 132 -1.54 3.82 26.03
CA GLU A 132 -1.93 3.78 24.61
C GLU A 132 -2.91 4.91 24.24
N LEU A 133 -3.80 5.30 25.16
CA LEU A 133 -4.75 6.40 24.95
C LEU A 133 -4.08 7.77 24.85
N ILE A 134 -2.96 7.97 25.56
CA ILE A 134 -2.17 9.21 25.49
C ILE A 134 -1.18 9.17 24.33
N LEU A 135 -0.52 8.03 24.12
CA LEU A 135 0.54 7.89 23.13
C LEU A 135 0.02 8.05 21.70
N LEU A 136 -1.12 7.41 21.38
CA LEU A 136 -1.70 7.42 20.04
C LEU A 136 -1.97 8.85 19.52
N PRO A 137 -2.72 9.74 20.21
CA PRO A 137 -2.97 11.09 19.74
C PRO A 137 -1.70 11.94 19.68
N VAL A 138 -0.73 11.73 20.57
CA VAL A 138 0.58 12.42 20.51
C VAL A 138 1.33 12.06 19.23
N LEU A 139 1.39 10.77 18.88
CA LEU A 139 2.03 10.30 17.65
C LEU A 139 1.29 10.83 16.41
N ILE A 140 -0.05 10.77 16.40
CA ILE A 140 -0.86 11.32 15.30
C ILE A 140 -0.61 12.83 15.15
N PHE A 141 -0.54 13.56 16.26
CA PHE A 141 -0.25 15.00 16.24
C PHE A 141 1.13 15.31 15.66
N ILE A 142 2.18 14.59 16.06
CA ILE A 142 3.53 14.75 15.51
C ILE A 142 3.55 14.47 14.01
N VAL A 143 2.90 13.39 13.56
CA VAL A 143 2.82 13.03 12.14
C VAL A 143 2.04 14.08 11.34
N MET A 144 0.94 14.60 11.87
CA MET A 144 0.18 15.68 11.23
C MET A 144 1.02 16.96 11.11
N LEU A 145 1.74 17.34 12.18
CA LEU A 145 2.64 18.50 12.13
C LEU A 145 3.76 18.30 11.12
N GLN A 146 4.31 17.09 11.03
CA GLN A 146 5.35 16.76 10.05
C GLN A 146 4.79 16.92 8.63
N ALA A 147 3.62 16.34 8.35
CA ALA A 147 2.97 16.46 7.05
C ALA A 147 2.69 17.92 6.67
N VAL A 148 2.23 18.73 7.63
CA VAL A 148 2.03 20.18 7.43
C VAL A 148 3.35 20.90 7.14
N ALA A 149 4.42 20.58 7.88
CA ALA A 149 5.74 21.17 7.67
C ALA A 149 6.37 20.80 6.33
N GLU A 150 6.05 19.63 5.77
CA GLU A 150 6.53 19.19 4.46
C GLU A 150 5.87 19.94 3.28
N PHE A 151 4.73 20.63 3.48
CA PHE A 151 4.06 21.38 2.42
C PHE A 151 4.79 22.67 2.00
N ASP A 152 5.55 23.29 2.90
CA ASP A 152 6.30 24.53 2.63
C ASP A 152 7.80 24.30 2.86
N SER A 153 8.62 24.58 1.84
CA SER A 153 10.07 24.43 1.90
C SER A 153 10.71 25.28 3.01
N LYS A 154 10.05 26.36 3.45
CA LYS A 154 10.48 27.16 4.61
C LYS A 154 10.49 26.37 5.92
N ASN A 155 9.63 25.37 6.05
CA ASN A 155 9.50 24.56 7.27
C ASN A 155 10.25 23.22 7.18
N ALA A 156 11.11 23.03 6.17
CA ALA A 156 11.86 21.80 5.97
C ALA A 156 12.70 21.40 7.19
N GLN A 157 13.21 22.37 7.96
CA GLN A 157 13.94 22.10 9.20
C GLN A 157 13.02 21.49 10.27
N VAL A 158 11.78 21.98 10.40
CA VAL A 158 10.78 21.44 11.33
C VAL A 158 10.39 20.03 10.93
N ALA A 159 10.14 19.79 9.63
CA ALA A 159 9.87 18.45 9.12
C ALA A 159 11.00 17.48 9.48
N LYS A 160 12.26 17.87 9.25
CA LYS A 160 13.43 17.06 9.59
C LYS A 160 13.56 16.77 11.09
N LEU A 161 13.28 17.76 11.94
CA LEU A 161 13.27 17.57 13.40
C LEU A 161 12.20 16.57 13.83
N LEU A 162 10.98 16.68 13.29
CA LEU A 162 9.88 15.76 13.61
C LEU A 162 10.18 14.33 13.10
N THR A 163 10.76 14.20 11.91
CA THR A 163 11.25 12.91 11.39
C THR A 163 12.29 12.28 12.31
N ASN A 164 13.26 13.06 12.78
CA ASN A 164 14.29 12.57 13.70
C ASN A 164 13.69 12.18 15.06
N LEU A 165 12.73 12.96 15.56
CA LEU A 165 12.03 12.66 16.81
C LEU A 165 11.28 11.32 16.72
N LEU A 166 10.53 11.10 15.63
CA LEU A 166 9.85 9.84 15.35
C LEU A 166 10.85 8.68 15.21
N ALA A 167 11.98 8.91 14.55
CA ALA A 167 13.03 7.90 14.42
C ALA A 167 13.65 7.53 15.77
N ILE A 168 13.96 8.50 16.64
CA ILE A 168 14.47 8.27 17.99
C ILE A 168 13.44 7.51 18.82
N PHE A 169 12.16 7.90 18.76
CA PHE A 169 11.09 7.22 19.46
C PHE A 169 10.94 5.77 18.99
N GLY A 170 10.88 5.53 17.68
CA GLY A 170 10.79 4.19 17.10
C GLY A 170 11.99 3.32 17.43
N PHE A 171 13.21 3.89 17.40
CA PHE A 171 14.43 3.18 17.77
C PHE A 171 14.50 2.89 19.27
N GLY A 172 14.02 3.80 20.12
CA GLY A 172 13.89 3.60 21.56
C GLY A 172 12.94 2.45 21.88
N LEU A 173 11.79 2.39 21.21
CA LEU A 173 10.86 1.25 21.32
C LEU A 173 11.51 -0.06 20.88
N LEU A 174 12.26 -0.06 19.77
CA LEU A 174 12.98 -1.24 19.29
C LEU A 174 14.02 -1.74 20.30
N LEU A 175 14.88 -0.86 20.81
CA LEU A 175 15.91 -1.22 21.81
C LEU A 175 15.27 -1.73 23.09
N TYR A 176 14.19 -1.09 23.55
CA TYR A 176 13.46 -1.50 24.73
C TYR A 176 12.84 -2.89 24.55
N SER A 177 12.23 -3.16 23.39
CA SER A 177 11.72 -4.49 23.03
C SER A 177 12.83 -5.54 23.04
N ILE A 178 13.99 -5.26 22.43
CA ILE A 178 15.14 -6.17 22.45
C ILE A 178 15.63 -6.42 23.89
N TYR A 179 15.75 -5.37 24.71
CA TYR A 179 16.15 -5.47 26.11
C TYR A 179 15.17 -6.36 26.91
N LYS A 180 13.87 -6.16 26.75
CA LYS A 180 12.85 -6.99 27.41
C LYS A 180 12.88 -8.45 26.92
N MET A 181 13.16 -8.68 25.64
CA MET A 181 13.37 -10.02 25.07
C MET A 181 14.57 -10.72 25.73
N ALA A 182 15.69 -10.02 25.84
CA ALA A 182 16.92 -10.55 26.43
C ALA A 182 16.78 -10.85 27.93
N ASN A 183 15.97 -10.08 28.66
CA ASN A 183 15.80 -10.19 30.11
C ASN A 183 14.61 -11.05 30.56
N GLY A 184 14.20 -12.03 29.75
CA GLY A 184 13.37 -13.14 30.24
C GLY A 184 11.91 -13.17 29.80
N TYR A 185 11.55 -12.53 28.68
CA TYR A 185 10.29 -12.83 28.00
C TYR A 185 10.52 -13.93 26.93
N SER A 186 10.52 -15.19 27.33
CA SER A 186 10.55 -16.36 26.42
C SER A 186 9.25 -16.53 25.61
N ASP A 187 8.25 -15.68 25.88
CA ASP A 187 6.92 -15.68 25.25
C ASP A 187 6.90 -15.36 23.76
N PHE A 188 7.95 -14.73 23.21
CA PHE A 188 8.07 -14.50 21.77
C PHE A 188 8.20 -15.80 20.98
N PHE A 189 8.88 -16.80 21.56
CA PHE A 189 9.02 -18.12 20.95
C PHE A 189 7.79 -19.03 21.18
N LYS A 190 6.75 -18.55 21.88
CA LYS A 190 5.46 -19.25 21.89
C LYS A 190 4.90 -19.24 20.47
N LEU A 191 4.45 -20.40 20.00
CA LEU A 191 3.96 -20.61 18.62
C LEU A 191 2.92 -19.57 18.19
N GLY A 192 2.03 -19.13 19.09
CA GLY A 192 1.04 -18.08 18.80
C GLY A 192 1.64 -16.71 18.50
N THR A 193 2.61 -16.26 19.30
CA THR A 193 3.29 -14.96 19.10
C THR A 193 4.10 -14.94 17.81
N LEU A 194 4.77 -16.06 17.51
CA LEU A 194 5.56 -16.22 16.30
C LEU A 194 4.68 -16.30 15.05
N HIS A 195 3.51 -16.95 15.15
CA HIS A 195 2.51 -16.97 14.09
C HIS A 195 1.96 -15.57 13.78
N SER A 196 1.53 -14.80 14.78
CA SER A 196 1.02 -13.42 14.60
C SER A 196 2.09 -12.46 14.05
N PHE A 197 3.38 -12.77 14.20
CA PHE A 197 4.47 -12.01 13.58
C PHE A 197 4.78 -12.45 12.14
N ILE A 198 4.73 -13.75 11.84
CA ILE A 198 5.04 -14.26 10.49
C ILE A 198 3.88 -14.05 9.53
N LEU A 199 2.63 -14.17 10.00
CA LEU A 199 1.45 -14.11 9.15
C LEU A 199 1.40 -12.83 8.30
N PRO A 200 1.56 -11.61 8.84
CA PRO A 200 1.49 -10.41 8.02
C PRO A 200 2.65 -10.27 7.03
N ILE A 201 3.86 -10.75 7.38
CA ILE A 201 5.01 -10.81 6.45
C ILE A 201 4.68 -11.74 5.29
N LEU A 202 4.16 -12.93 5.58
CA LEU A 202 3.77 -13.92 4.58
C LEU A 202 2.65 -13.39 3.68
N LEU A 203 1.62 -12.76 4.26
CA LEU A 203 0.55 -12.10 3.51
C LEU A 203 1.12 -11.02 2.59
N THR A 204 2.07 -10.21 3.06
CA THR A 204 2.70 -9.18 2.22
C THR A 204 3.46 -9.77 1.03
N ILE A 205 4.22 -10.85 1.24
CA ILE A 205 4.92 -11.57 0.16
C ILE A 205 3.92 -12.14 -0.84
N LEU A 206 2.87 -12.80 -0.35
CA LEU A 206 1.80 -13.35 -1.19
C LEU A 206 0.95 -12.27 -1.85
N PHE A 207 1.00 -11.03 -1.39
CA PHE A 207 0.30 -9.89 -1.99
C PHE A 207 1.06 -9.26 -3.16
N LEU A 208 2.38 -9.48 -3.27
CA LEU A 208 3.21 -8.89 -4.33
C LEU A 208 2.75 -9.22 -5.76
N PRO A 209 2.32 -10.46 -6.09
CA PRO A 209 1.81 -10.76 -7.42
C PRO A 209 0.57 -9.93 -7.77
N TYR A 210 -0.35 -9.72 -6.82
CA TYR A 210 -1.50 -8.85 -7.02
C TYR A 210 -1.07 -7.40 -7.28
N LEU A 211 -0.17 -6.86 -6.47
CA LEU A 211 0.36 -5.50 -6.65
C LEU A 211 1.04 -5.32 -8.02
N TYR A 212 1.75 -6.35 -8.49
CA TYR A 212 2.38 -6.34 -9.80
C TYR A 212 1.35 -6.30 -10.94
N CYS A 213 0.32 -7.16 -10.86
CA CYS A 213 -0.79 -7.18 -11.81
C CYS A 213 -1.57 -5.86 -11.82
N LEU A 214 -1.86 -5.29 -10.65
CA LEU A 214 -2.54 -4.01 -10.52
C LEU A 214 -1.70 -2.87 -11.10
N SER A 215 -0.38 -2.89 -10.90
CA SER A 215 0.54 -1.93 -11.50
C SER A 215 0.51 -2.01 -13.04
N LEU A 216 0.61 -3.21 -13.60
CA LEU A 216 0.47 -3.45 -15.04
C LEU A 216 -0.85 -2.93 -15.59
N TYR A 217 -1.96 -3.28 -14.93
CA TYR A 217 -3.30 -2.86 -15.33
C TYR A 217 -3.39 -1.34 -15.43
N ARG A 218 -2.92 -0.61 -14.41
CA ARG A 218 -2.95 0.87 -14.40
C ARG A 218 -2.12 1.48 -15.52
N ILE A 219 -0.93 0.94 -15.81
CA ILE A 219 -0.10 1.45 -16.91
C ILE A 219 -0.81 1.22 -18.25
N TYR A 220 -1.37 0.02 -18.46
CA TYR A 220 -2.15 -0.28 -19.67
C TYR A 220 -3.36 0.64 -19.81
N GLU A 221 -4.19 0.77 -18.77
CA GLU A 221 -5.39 1.58 -18.77
C GLU A 221 -5.07 3.06 -19.06
N SER A 222 -4.17 3.65 -18.28
CA SER A 222 -3.74 5.04 -18.43
C SER A 222 -3.21 5.31 -19.84
N TYR A 223 -2.33 4.42 -20.33
CA TYR A 223 -1.75 4.60 -21.64
C TYR A 223 -2.75 4.38 -22.79
N PHE A 224 -3.68 3.44 -22.63
CA PHE A 224 -4.69 3.16 -23.64
C PHE A 224 -5.71 4.28 -23.76
N ILE A 225 -6.07 4.91 -22.64
CA ILE A 225 -6.85 6.15 -22.64
C ILE A 225 -6.08 7.25 -23.38
N ARG A 226 -4.79 7.44 -23.08
CA ARG A 226 -3.95 8.44 -23.77
C ARG A 226 -3.91 8.20 -25.29
N LEU A 227 -3.76 6.95 -25.74
CA LEU A 227 -3.79 6.60 -27.16
C LEU A 227 -5.13 6.93 -27.85
N ASP A 228 -6.25 6.80 -27.15
CA ASP A 228 -7.56 7.18 -27.72
C ASP A 228 -7.69 8.67 -28.00
N PHE A 229 -6.94 9.51 -27.28
CA PHE A 229 -6.85 10.95 -27.50
C PHE A 229 -5.75 11.35 -28.50
N MET A 230 -4.84 10.44 -28.87
CA MET A 230 -3.77 10.73 -29.82
C MET A 230 -4.23 10.77 -31.28
N THR A 231 -5.38 10.20 -31.63
CA THR A 231 -5.90 10.28 -33.01
C THR A 231 -7.39 10.01 -33.07
N VAL A 232 -8.03 10.54 -34.11
CA VAL A 232 -9.43 10.24 -34.46
C VAL A 232 -9.56 8.86 -35.13
N LYS A 233 -8.47 8.32 -35.71
CA LYS A 233 -8.45 7.02 -36.42
C LYS A 233 -8.53 5.83 -35.45
N LYS A 234 -9.72 5.54 -34.91
CA LYS A 234 -9.96 4.51 -33.88
C LYS A 234 -9.49 3.11 -34.28
N GLU A 235 -9.59 2.74 -35.56
CA GLU A 235 -9.08 1.45 -36.06
C GLU A 235 -7.57 1.29 -35.90
N LYS A 236 -6.78 2.35 -36.18
CA LYS A 236 -5.33 2.33 -35.97
C LYS A 236 -5.02 2.19 -34.47
N VAL A 237 -5.74 2.90 -33.60
CA VAL A 237 -5.57 2.81 -32.13
C VAL A 237 -5.85 1.39 -31.62
N LYS A 238 -6.93 0.75 -32.09
CA LYS A 238 -7.28 -0.63 -31.72
C LYS A 238 -6.16 -1.62 -32.08
N LYS A 239 -5.61 -1.51 -33.29
CA LYS A 239 -4.46 -2.33 -33.73
C LYS A 239 -3.22 -2.08 -32.88
N VAL A 240 -2.88 -0.81 -32.59
CA VAL A 240 -1.75 -0.46 -31.72
C VAL A 240 -1.93 -1.05 -30.33
N LYS A 241 -3.10 -0.90 -29.70
CA LYS A 241 -3.39 -1.50 -28.38
C LYS A 241 -3.18 -3.03 -28.37
N GLN A 242 -3.58 -3.71 -29.44
CA GLN A 242 -3.35 -5.15 -29.59
C GLN A 242 -1.86 -5.49 -29.72
N TYR A 243 -1.10 -4.75 -30.54
CA TYR A 243 0.34 -4.96 -30.68
C TYR A 243 1.09 -4.66 -29.38
N ILE A 244 0.69 -3.64 -28.63
CA ILE A 244 1.28 -3.35 -27.33
C ILE A 244 1.02 -4.51 -26.36
N ARG A 245 -0.21 -5.02 -26.26
CA ARG A 245 -0.53 -6.19 -25.40
C ARG A 245 0.30 -7.42 -25.77
N GLN A 246 0.38 -7.74 -27.07
CA GLN A 246 1.18 -8.86 -27.57
C GLN A 246 2.68 -8.66 -27.37
N ARG A 247 3.16 -7.42 -27.32
CA ARG A 247 4.60 -7.15 -27.19
C ARG A 247 5.02 -7.05 -25.74
N ALA A 248 4.28 -6.29 -24.93
CA ALA A 248 4.57 -6.05 -23.53
C ALA A 248 4.19 -7.23 -22.63
N HIS A 249 3.09 -7.94 -22.92
CA HIS A 249 2.54 -9.00 -22.06
C HIS A 249 2.48 -8.53 -20.59
N LEU A 250 3.14 -9.24 -19.69
CA LEU A 250 3.24 -8.94 -18.26
C LEU A 250 4.58 -8.28 -17.90
N ASN A 251 5.25 -7.61 -18.82
CA ASN A 251 6.56 -6.99 -18.55
C ASN A 251 6.43 -5.46 -18.41
N ILE A 252 6.41 -4.97 -17.16
CA ILE A 252 6.29 -3.53 -16.84
C ILE A 252 7.37 -2.72 -17.56
N ASN A 253 8.64 -3.17 -17.52
CA ASN A 253 9.74 -2.44 -18.15
C ASN A 253 9.59 -2.30 -19.66
N ARG A 254 9.04 -3.32 -20.32
CA ARG A 254 8.79 -3.27 -21.75
C ARG A 254 7.61 -2.34 -22.05
N LEU A 255 6.58 -2.36 -21.21
CA LEU A 255 5.42 -1.48 -21.35
C LEU A 255 5.83 -0.01 -21.18
N ASN A 256 6.57 0.33 -20.12
CA ASN A 256 7.08 1.69 -19.89
C ASN A 256 7.90 2.21 -21.07
N ARG A 257 8.84 1.41 -21.60
CA ARG A 257 9.62 1.80 -22.79
C ARG A 257 8.75 2.13 -23.99
N ILE A 258 7.69 1.34 -24.21
CA ILE A 258 6.74 1.62 -25.29
C ILE A 258 6.03 2.93 -25.00
N THR A 259 5.51 3.12 -23.78
CA THR A 259 4.77 4.31 -23.37
C THR A 259 5.60 5.61 -23.45
N GLU A 260 6.88 5.56 -23.10
CA GLU A 260 7.80 6.69 -23.13
C GLU A 260 8.22 7.09 -24.55
N ARG A 261 8.44 6.10 -25.43
CA ARG A 261 9.03 6.30 -26.76
C ARG A 261 8.01 6.46 -27.89
N PHE A 262 6.72 6.29 -27.59
CA PHE A 262 5.69 6.32 -28.62
C PHE A 262 5.39 7.73 -29.08
N ASP A 263 5.45 7.95 -30.39
CA ASP A 263 5.16 9.22 -31.04
C ASP A 263 3.76 9.21 -31.68
N LYS A 264 3.01 10.30 -31.48
CA LYS A 264 1.68 10.52 -32.06
C LYS A 264 1.73 10.57 -33.61
N LYS A 265 2.83 11.03 -34.21
CA LYS A 265 2.98 11.20 -35.67
C LYS A 265 2.78 9.90 -36.45
N VAL A 266 3.11 8.75 -35.84
CA VAL A 266 2.98 7.41 -36.43
C VAL A 266 1.52 7.06 -36.81
N PHE A 267 0.52 7.73 -36.23
CA PHE A 267 -0.87 7.55 -36.65
C PHE A 267 -1.19 8.18 -38.02
N TYR A 268 -0.40 9.16 -38.43
CA TYR A 268 -0.62 9.96 -39.64
C TYR A 268 0.29 9.53 -40.80
N ASP A 269 1.45 8.95 -40.50
CA ASP A 269 2.39 8.43 -41.49
C ASP A 269 2.01 7.02 -42.00
N GLU A 270 2.64 6.59 -43.10
CA GLU A 270 2.54 5.23 -43.67
C GLU A 270 3.34 4.17 -42.89
N THR A 271 3.69 4.46 -41.62
CA THR A 271 4.50 3.56 -40.81
C THR A 271 3.77 2.25 -40.51
N ASN A 272 4.50 1.13 -40.62
CA ASN A 272 4.02 -0.15 -40.13
C ASN A 272 3.97 -0.17 -38.59
N LEU A 273 2.77 0.01 -38.04
CA LEU A 273 2.51 0.09 -36.60
C LEU A 273 3.03 -1.12 -35.81
N LYS A 274 3.00 -2.33 -36.41
CA LYS A 274 3.48 -3.56 -35.74
C LYS A 274 4.99 -3.54 -35.58
N GLU A 275 5.71 -3.17 -36.63
CA GLU A 275 7.17 -3.05 -36.60
C GLU A 275 7.61 -1.90 -35.71
N TYR A 276 6.92 -0.77 -35.77
CA TYR A 276 7.19 0.38 -34.90
C TYR A 276 7.11 0.00 -33.41
N VAL A 277 6.00 -0.62 -32.98
CA VAL A 277 5.86 -1.10 -31.59
C VAL A 277 6.95 -2.10 -31.22
N LYS A 278 7.33 -2.98 -32.15
CA LYS A 278 8.43 -3.94 -31.95
C LYS A 278 9.77 -3.23 -31.73
N LEU A 279 10.07 -2.18 -32.49
CA LEU A 279 11.31 -1.41 -32.38
C LEU A 279 11.41 -0.68 -31.05
N ILE A 280 10.40 0.12 -30.69
CA ILE A 280 10.42 0.92 -29.45
C ILE A 280 10.41 0.05 -28.18
N SER A 281 9.89 -1.19 -28.27
CA SER A 281 9.87 -2.13 -27.15
C SER A 281 11.25 -2.71 -26.77
N LYS A 282 12.25 -2.63 -27.66
CA LYS A 282 13.59 -3.16 -27.42
C LYS A 282 14.35 -2.28 -26.41
N LYS A 283 15.19 -2.89 -25.57
CA LYS A 283 16.20 -2.12 -24.82
C LYS A 283 17.06 -1.40 -25.87
N GLY A 284 17.24 -0.08 -25.74
CA GLY A 284 18.22 0.60 -26.59
C GLY A 284 19.58 -0.01 -26.33
N LYS A 285 20.44 -0.13 -27.35
CA LYS A 285 21.87 -0.15 -27.08
C LYS A 285 22.14 1.13 -26.30
N ALA A 286 22.78 1.03 -25.13
CA ALA A 286 23.44 2.20 -24.58
C ALA A 286 24.36 2.70 -25.69
N SER A 287 24.07 3.87 -26.26
CA SER A 287 25.11 4.70 -26.84
C SER A 287 26.11 4.89 -25.71
N GLY A 288 27.33 4.37 -25.92
CA GLY A 288 28.39 4.34 -24.92
C GLY A 288 28.78 5.71 -24.40
#